data_AF-A0A160TY33-F1
#
_entry.id   AF-A0A160TY33-F1
#
_cell.length_a   1.000
_cell.length_b   1.000
_cell.length_c   1.000
_cell.angle_alpha   90.00
_cell.angle_beta   90.00
_cell.angle_gamma   90.00
#
_symmetry.space_group_name_H-M   'P 1'
#
loop_
_entity.id
_entity.type
_entity.pdbx_description
1 polymer ?
#
loop_
_entity_poly.entity_id
_entity_poly.type
_entity_poly.pdbx_seq_one_letter_code
_entity_poly.pdbx_strand_id
1 'polypeptide(L)'
;MAESLIDGKLASVDAISAMNVQTGMTAWVTGDPVDGIFLTIPLSAEGEAAVRNGSYVPAAPSSEHLATQGKDIAAFYVGVYAGSSREARKKIMTASAVLRVEMFGVFPAYARGATEDGRRSMLSLGFQEFEGGLPDLFIQPPFQTVLDQTS
;
A
#
# COMPACT_ATOMS: atom_id res chain seq x y z
N MET A 1 -0.83 10.58 17.13
CA MET A 1 -1.23 10.93 15.74
C MET A 1 -0.79 9.79 14.82
N ALA A 2 -1.32 9.65 13.60
CA ALA A 2 -0.92 8.53 12.72
C ALA A 2 0.61 8.48 12.47
N GLU A 3 1.28 9.63 12.37
CA GLU A 3 2.74 9.75 12.23
C GLU A 3 3.53 9.05 13.35
N SER A 4 3.07 9.17 14.61
CA SER A 4 3.76 8.54 15.75
C SER A 4 3.59 7.01 15.77
N LEU A 5 2.59 6.48 15.06
CA LEU A 5 2.36 5.03 14.95
C LEU A 5 3.24 4.40 13.88
N ILE A 6 3.58 5.15 12.82
CA ILE A 6 4.39 4.65 11.70
C ILE A 6 5.87 4.99 11.85
N ASP A 7 6.28 5.65 12.92
CA ASP A 7 7.64 6.22 13.09
C ASP A 7 8.12 6.94 11.83
N GLY A 8 7.29 7.88 11.35
CA GLY A 8 7.46 8.48 10.04
C GLY A 8 6.45 9.59 9.77
N LYS A 9 6.48 10.12 8.54
CA LYS A 9 5.61 11.21 8.10
C LYS A 9 4.46 10.71 7.24
N LEU A 10 3.31 11.37 7.34
CA LEU A 10 2.27 11.21 6.34
C LEU A 10 2.69 11.94 5.06
N ALA A 11 2.20 11.45 3.92
CA ALA A 11 2.41 12.14 2.65
C ALA A 11 1.71 13.51 2.68
N SER A 12 2.39 14.53 2.18
CA SER A 12 1.77 15.85 1.96
C SER A 12 0.83 15.81 0.76
N VAL A 13 -0.03 16.83 0.64
CA VAL A 13 -0.90 16.99 -0.55
C VAL A 13 -0.07 17.07 -1.83
N ASP A 14 1.06 17.79 -1.81
CA ASP A 14 1.94 17.92 -2.97
C ASP A 14 2.58 16.58 -3.35
N ALA A 15 3.01 15.78 -2.37
CA ALA A 15 3.55 14.44 -2.62
C ALA A 15 2.48 13.52 -3.23
N ILE A 16 1.25 13.55 -2.69
CA ILE A 16 0.10 12.79 -3.22
C ILE A 16 -0.21 13.21 -4.66
N SER A 17 -0.19 14.51 -4.94
CA SER A 17 -0.42 15.05 -6.28
C SER A 17 0.66 14.58 -7.26
N ALA A 18 1.94 14.66 -6.88
CA ALA A 18 3.06 14.21 -7.70
C ALA A 18 2.99 12.69 -7.99
N MET A 19 2.69 11.88 -6.97
CA MET A 19 2.47 10.44 -7.14
C MET A 19 1.37 10.19 -8.16
N ASN A 20 0.20 10.83 -8.00
CA ASN A 20 -0.93 10.65 -8.91
C ASN A 20 -0.61 11.03 -10.36
N VAL A 21 0.09 12.15 -10.57
CA VAL A 21 0.51 12.62 -11.91
C VAL A 21 1.41 11.58 -12.59
N GLN A 22 2.34 10.97 -11.87
CA GLN A 22 3.25 9.99 -12.45
C GLN A 22 2.58 8.62 -12.66
N THR A 23 1.90 8.10 -11.65
CA THR A 23 1.42 6.72 -11.65
C THR A 23 0.08 6.54 -12.37
N GLY A 24 -0.74 7.60 -12.47
CA GLY A 24 -2.12 7.52 -12.95
C GLY A 24 -3.07 6.83 -11.96
N MET A 25 -2.59 6.55 -10.75
CA MET A 25 -3.32 5.94 -9.65
C MET A 25 -2.86 6.60 -8.36
N THR A 26 -3.69 7.33 -7.61
CA THR A 26 -3.44 7.53 -6.16
C THR A 26 -4.63 8.14 -5.42
N ALA A 27 -4.76 7.72 -4.16
CA ALA A 27 -5.59 8.22 -3.07
C ALA A 27 -7.12 8.14 -3.24
N TRP A 28 -7.73 7.31 -2.40
CA TRP A 28 -9.16 7.33 -2.12
C TRP A 28 -9.37 7.85 -0.71
N VAL A 29 -10.37 8.71 -0.54
CA VAL A 29 -10.77 9.23 0.77
C VAL A 29 -12.20 8.79 1.08
N THR A 30 -12.49 8.52 2.36
CA THR A 30 -13.84 8.21 2.84
C THR A 30 -14.25 9.17 3.95
N GLY A 31 -15.56 9.32 4.14
CA GLY A 31 -16.16 10.12 5.22
C GLY A 31 -16.43 11.57 4.82
N ASP A 32 -17.39 12.17 5.52
CA ASP A 32 -17.63 13.62 5.54
C ASP A 32 -17.94 14.03 7.00
N PRO A 33 -16.99 14.66 7.73
CA PRO A 33 -15.62 15.00 7.28
C PRO A 33 -14.75 13.75 7.05
N VAL A 34 -13.63 13.91 6.33
CA VAL A 34 -12.72 12.80 5.97
C VAL A 34 -12.30 12.01 7.21
N ASP A 35 -12.60 10.72 7.20
CA ASP A 35 -12.32 9.79 8.29
C ASP A 35 -11.48 8.59 7.84
N GLY A 36 -11.05 8.54 6.59
CA GLY A 36 -10.14 7.51 6.09
C GLY A 36 -9.48 7.88 4.76
N ILE A 37 -8.24 7.44 4.59
CA ILE A 37 -7.45 7.59 3.37
C ILE A 37 -6.82 6.25 3.02
N PHE A 38 -6.88 5.89 1.74
CA PHE A 38 -6.28 4.69 1.18
C PHE A 38 -5.44 5.04 -0.04
N LEU A 39 -4.15 4.69 0.00
CA LEU A 39 -3.18 4.90 -1.07
C LEU A 39 -2.78 3.55 -1.64
N THR A 40 -2.82 3.44 -2.97
CA THR A 40 -2.26 2.32 -3.73
C THR A 40 -1.27 2.89 -4.72
N ILE A 41 0.01 2.60 -4.52
CA ILE A 41 1.11 3.19 -5.28
C ILE A 41 1.80 2.10 -6.09
N PRO A 42 1.70 2.12 -7.43
CA PRO A 42 2.49 1.24 -8.30
C PRO A 42 3.98 1.55 -8.17
N LEU A 43 4.80 0.51 -7.97
CA LEU A 43 6.25 0.60 -7.85
C LEU A 43 6.94 0.09 -9.10
N SER A 44 8.05 0.74 -9.46
CA SER A 44 9.04 0.18 -10.37
C SER A 44 9.82 -0.96 -9.70
N ALA A 45 10.69 -1.64 -10.45
CA ALA A 45 11.59 -2.65 -9.89
C ALA A 45 12.54 -2.05 -8.83
N GLU A 46 13.03 -0.84 -9.07
CA GLU A 46 13.86 -0.09 -8.13
C GLU A 46 13.07 0.27 -6.86
N GLY A 47 11.81 0.64 -7.02
CA GLY A 47 10.92 0.92 -5.89
C GLY A 47 10.63 -0.30 -5.03
N GLU A 48 10.37 -1.45 -5.66
CA GLU A 48 10.21 -2.70 -4.92
C GLU A 48 11.50 -3.04 -4.16
N ALA A 49 12.66 -2.94 -4.80
CA ALA A 49 13.95 -3.18 -4.16
C ALA A 49 14.16 -2.25 -2.96
N ALA A 50 13.81 -0.96 -3.10
CA ALA A 50 13.88 0.02 -2.02
C ALA A 50 12.95 -0.31 -0.84
N VAL A 51 11.76 -0.87 -1.10
CA VAL A 51 10.86 -1.32 -0.01
C VAL A 51 11.48 -2.50 0.73
N ARG A 52 12.01 -3.47 -0.01
CA ARG A 52 12.58 -4.71 0.53
C ARG A 52 13.88 -4.52 1.28
N ASN A 53 14.63 -3.45 1.01
CA ASN A 53 15.87 -3.11 1.71
C ASN A 53 15.71 -1.98 2.74
N GLY A 54 14.49 -1.44 2.89
CA GLY A 54 14.15 -0.41 3.86
C GLY A 54 14.51 1.04 3.48
N SER A 55 15.03 1.30 2.28
CA SER A 55 15.38 2.66 1.83
C SER A 55 14.21 3.44 1.23
N TYR A 56 13.07 2.81 0.99
CA TYR A 56 11.88 3.47 0.46
C TYR A 56 11.26 4.46 1.47
N VAL A 57 10.85 5.64 1.01
CA VAL A 57 10.21 6.67 1.85
C VAL A 57 8.75 6.83 1.45
N PRO A 58 7.78 6.17 2.11
CA PRO A 58 6.37 6.20 1.71
C PRO A 58 5.74 7.59 1.66
N ALA A 59 6.20 8.51 2.50
CA ALA A 59 5.67 9.87 2.59
C ALA A 59 6.01 10.73 1.36
N ALA A 60 7.13 10.43 0.72
CA ALA A 60 7.70 11.18 -0.39
C ALA A 60 8.66 10.28 -1.18
N PRO A 61 8.14 9.28 -1.91
CA PRO A 61 8.98 8.36 -2.66
C PRO A 61 9.71 9.09 -3.79
N SER A 62 10.97 8.70 -4.05
CA SER A 62 11.70 9.13 -5.24
C SER A 62 10.93 8.74 -6.50
N SER A 63 10.99 9.58 -7.53
CA SER A 63 10.29 9.32 -8.80
C SER A 63 10.72 8.00 -9.46
N GLU A 64 11.99 7.61 -9.31
CA GLU A 64 12.55 6.35 -9.80
C GLU A 64 11.96 5.10 -9.12
N HIS A 65 11.36 5.25 -7.94
CA HIS A 65 10.68 4.15 -7.24
C HIS A 65 9.23 3.92 -7.73
N LEU A 66 8.69 4.84 -8.53
CA LEU A 66 7.30 4.81 -8.96
C LEU A 66 7.18 4.29 -10.38
N ALA A 67 6.24 3.37 -10.59
CA ALA A 67 5.85 2.97 -11.94
C ALA A 67 5.13 4.13 -12.64
N THR A 68 5.16 4.17 -13.97
CA THR A 68 4.59 5.30 -14.74
C THR A 68 3.36 4.85 -15.50
N GLN A 69 2.21 5.45 -15.21
CA GLN A 69 0.96 5.29 -15.98
C GLN A 69 0.62 3.83 -16.35
N GLY A 70 0.66 2.94 -15.35
CA GLY A 70 0.35 1.52 -15.53
C GLY A 70 1.43 0.66 -16.20
N LYS A 71 2.59 1.23 -16.52
CA LYS A 71 3.72 0.52 -17.15
C LYS A 71 4.81 0.19 -16.14
N ASP A 72 5.54 -0.88 -16.43
CA ASP A 72 6.72 -1.32 -15.68
C ASP A 72 6.45 -1.52 -14.18
N ILE A 73 5.24 -1.97 -13.86
CA ILE A 73 4.83 -2.27 -12.48
C ILE A 73 5.52 -3.56 -12.05
N ALA A 74 6.35 -3.47 -11.01
CA ALA A 74 6.93 -4.63 -10.34
C ALA A 74 6.10 -5.05 -9.12
N ALA A 75 5.57 -4.07 -8.39
CA ALA A 75 4.85 -4.28 -7.14
C ALA A 75 3.90 -3.11 -6.83
N PHE A 76 3.18 -3.22 -5.71
CA PHE A 76 2.42 -2.12 -5.13
C PHE A 76 2.85 -1.84 -3.69
N TYR A 77 2.96 -0.57 -3.32
CA TYR A 77 2.95 -0.14 -1.92
C TYR A 77 1.56 0.37 -1.54
N VAL A 78 1.01 -0.17 -0.46
CA VAL A 78 -0.34 0.14 0.03
C VAL A 78 -0.25 0.88 1.36
N GLY A 79 -0.72 2.13 1.37
CA GLY A 79 -0.80 2.97 2.55
C GLY A 79 -2.25 3.11 3.02
N VAL A 80 -2.57 2.59 4.21
CA VAL A 80 -3.91 2.74 4.79
C VAL A 80 -3.85 3.65 6.02
N TYR A 81 -4.59 4.75 5.96
CA TYR A 81 -4.75 5.69 7.07
C TYR A 81 -6.23 5.88 7.38
N ALA A 82 -6.80 4.95 8.15
CA ALA A 82 -8.15 5.11 8.66
C ALA A 82 -8.15 5.91 9.98
N GLY A 83 -9.16 6.76 10.16
CA GLY A 83 -9.37 7.62 11.31
C GLY A 83 -9.70 6.88 12.61
N SER A 84 -10.13 7.63 13.62
CA SER A 84 -10.30 7.10 14.98
C SER A 84 -11.45 6.10 15.13
N SER A 85 -12.40 6.04 14.20
CA SER A 85 -13.60 5.20 14.32
C SER A 85 -13.40 3.77 13.78
N ARG A 86 -14.09 2.80 14.39
CA ARG A 86 -14.10 1.40 13.92
C ARG A 86 -14.74 1.26 12.53
N GLU A 87 -15.79 2.03 12.26
CA GLU A 87 -16.50 1.98 10.99
C GLU A 87 -15.65 2.49 9.82
N ALA A 88 -14.88 3.56 10.01
CA ALA A 88 -13.96 4.06 8.99
C ALA A 88 -12.88 3.02 8.63
N ARG A 89 -12.28 2.41 9.66
CA ARG A 89 -11.31 1.30 9.48
C ARG A 89 -11.92 0.15 8.70
N LYS A 90 -13.14 -0.27 9.04
CA LYS A 90 -13.84 -1.35 8.35
C LYS A 90 -14.05 -1.01 6.86
N LYS A 91 -14.57 0.18 6.55
CA LYS A 91 -14.83 0.63 5.16
C LYS A 91 -13.56 0.64 4.32
N ILE A 92 -12.48 1.22 4.83
CA ILE A 92 -11.20 1.29 4.12
C ILE A 92 -10.61 -0.11 3.93
N MET A 93 -10.66 -0.98 4.95
CA MET A 93 -10.17 -2.36 4.82
C MET A 93 -10.96 -3.14 3.78
N THR A 94 -12.29 -3.02 3.76
CA THR A 94 -13.12 -3.65 2.73
C THR A 94 -12.76 -3.14 1.33
N ALA A 95 -12.65 -1.83 1.14
CA ALA A 95 -12.27 -1.25 -0.16
C ALA A 95 -10.88 -1.73 -0.60
N SER A 96 -9.90 -1.76 0.32
CA SER A 96 -8.54 -2.20 0.03
C SER A 96 -8.48 -3.67 -0.41
N ALA A 97 -9.27 -4.54 0.24
CA ALA A 97 -9.31 -5.96 -0.09
C ALA A 97 -9.93 -6.21 -1.47
N VAL A 98 -11.02 -5.51 -1.82
CA VAL A 98 -11.66 -5.62 -3.13
C VAL A 98 -10.71 -5.12 -4.23
N LEU A 99 -10.14 -3.92 -4.08
CA LEU A 99 -9.22 -3.35 -5.06
C LEU A 99 -7.99 -4.25 -5.27
N ARG A 100 -7.45 -4.81 -4.18
CA ARG A 100 -6.31 -5.74 -4.23
C ARG A 100 -6.58 -6.99 -5.07
N VAL A 101 -7.79 -7.56 -4.95
CA VAL A 101 -8.18 -8.75 -5.72
C VAL A 101 -8.49 -8.40 -7.16
N GLU A 102 -9.28 -7.36 -7.39
CA GLU A 102 -9.85 -7.07 -8.71
C GLU A 102 -8.89 -6.32 -9.65
N MET A 103 -8.03 -5.45 -9.13
CA MET A 103 -7.25 -4.54 -9.99
C MET A 103 -5.78 -4.92 -10.11
N PHE A 104 -5.15 -5.36 -9.02
CA PHE A 104 -3.70 -5.61 -9.01
C PHE A 104 -3.33 -6.97 -8.39
N GLY A 105 -4.26 -7.93 -8.49
CA GLY A 105 -4.15 -9.32 -8.03
C GLY A 105 -2.80 -9.98 -8.33
N VAL A 106 -2.32 -9.76 -9.55
CA VAL A 106 -1.16 -10.41 -10.16
C VAL A 106 0.20 -9.87 -9.72
N PHE A 107 0.23 -8.79 -8.93
CA PHE A 107 1.46 -8.18 -8.43
C PHE A 107 1.61 -8.41 -6.92
N PRO A 108 2.85 -8.48 -6.40
CA PRO A 108 3.07 -8.43 -4.96
C PRO A 108 2.63 -7.07 -4.40
N ALA A 109 2.09 -7.08 -3.18
CA ALA A 109 1.68 -5.87 -2.47
C ALA A 109 2.38 -5.78 -1.12
N TYR A 110 2.89 -4.61 -0.80
CA TYR A 110 3.61 -4.31 0.43
C TYR A 110 2.85 -3.28 1.25
N ALA A 111 2.82 -3.44 2.57
CA ALA A 111 2.19 -2.49 3.47
C ALA A 111 2.80 -2.58 4.88
N ARG A 112 2.60 -1.55 5.70
CA ARG A 112 3.11 -1.51 7.08
C ARG A 112 2.00 -1.73 8.12
N GLY A 113 2.22 -2.69 9.01
CA GLY A 113 1.36 -3.00 10.15
C GLY A 113 1.68 -2.15 11.38
N ALA A 114 1.48 -0.85 11.30
CA ALA A 114 1.92 0.13 12.31
C ALA A 114 1.30 -0.03 13.73
N THR A 115 0.20 -0.78 13.83
CA THR A 115 -0.48 -1.05 15.10
C THR A 115 -0.75 -2.54 15.24
N GLU A 116 -0.89 -3.04 16.45
CA GLU A 116 -1.27 -4.43 16.72
C GLU A 116 -2.54 -4.85 15.97
N ASP A 117 -3.59 -4.02 16.06
CA ASP A 117 -4.83 -4.22 15.30
C ASP A 117 -4.57 -4.28 13.78
N GLY A 118 -3.71 -3.40 13.27
CA GLY A 118 -3.29 -3.38 11.87
C GLY A 118 -2.59 -4.68 11.45
N ARG A 119 -1.61 -5.15 12.23
CA ARG A 119 -0.89 -6.42 11.97
C ARG A 119 -1.85 -7.59 11.91
N ARG A 120 -2.76 -7.71 12.89
CA ARG A 120 -3.78 -8.77 12.91
C ARG A 120 -4.69 -8.70 11.68
N SER A 121 -5.12 -7.51 11.27
CA SER A 121 -5.92 -7.34 10.05
C SER A 121 -5.15 -7.77 8.81
N MET A 122 -3.88 -7.40 8.68
CA MET A 122 -3.03 -7.79 7.55
C MET A 122 -2.88 -9.32 7.46
N LEU A 123 -2.59 -9.99 8.57
CA LEU A 123 -2.52 -11.45 8.64
C LEU A 123 -3.85 -12.10 8.20
N SER A 124 -4.98 -11.58 8.68
CA SER A 124 -6.31 -12.11 8.28
C SER A 124 -6.63 -11.93 6.80
N LEU A 125 -6.02 -10.94 6.15
CA LEU A 125 -6.14 -10.68 4.72
C LEU A 125 -5.14 -11.47 3.88
N GLY A 126 -4.30 -12.31 4.50
CA GLY A 126 -3.32 -13.16 3.83
C GLY A 126 -1.98 -12.48 3.54
N PHE A 127 -1.70 -11.34 4.19
CA PHE A 127 -0.34 -10.80 4.22
C PHE A 127 0.53 -11.62 5.17
N GLN A 128 1.83 -11.62 4.90
CA GLN A 128 2.88 -12.28 5.67
C GLN A 128 3.90 -11.24 6.11
N GLU A 129 4.49 -11.42 7.27
CA GLU A 129 5.58 -10.55 7.74
C GLU A 129 6.78 -10.64 6.79
N PHE A 130 7.44 -9.51 6.55
CA PHE A 130 8.64 -9.43 5.73
C PHE A 130 9.79 -8.83 6.52
N GLU A 131 10.80 -9.65 6.82
CA GLU A 131 12.00 -9.21 7.52
C GLU A 131 13.02 -8.55 6.58
N GLY A 132 13.76 -7.55 7.09
CA GLY A 132 14.87 -6.91 6.37
C GLY A 132 14.48 -5.70 5.51
N GLY A 133 13.19 -5.40 5.37
CA GLY A 133 12.70 -4.20 4.70
C GLY A 133 12.38 -3.05 5.65
N LEU A 134 11.35 -2.27 5.32
CA LEU A 134 10.81 -1.24 6.23
C LEU A 134 10.36 -1.85 7.58
N PRO A 135 10.31 -1.05 8.67
CA PRO A 135 9.81 -1.55 9.95
C PRO A 135 8.35 -2.01 9.86
N ASP A 136 8.01 -3.13 10.49
CA ASP A 136 6.67 -3.72 10.48
C ASP A 136 6.12 -3.95 9.05
N LEU A 137 7.00 -4.28 8.11
CA LEU A 137 6.63 -4.54 6.72
C LEU A 137 5.97 -5.91 6.59
N PHE A 138 4.94 -5.94 5.76
CA PHE A 138 4.28 -7.14 5.34
C PHE A 138 4.23 -7.18 3.81
N ILE A 139 4.20 -8.40 3.29
CA ILE A 139 4.01 -8.69 1.88
C ILE A 139 2.79 -9.59 1.70
N GLN A 140 2.00 -9.32 0.66
CA GLN A 140 1.09 -10.31 0.10
C GLN A 140 1.62 -10.69 -1.29
N PRO A 141 1.99 -11.96 -1.51
CA PRO A 141 2.44 -12.40 -2.82
C PRO A 141 1.33 -12.22 -3.87
N PRO A 142 1.64 -12.25 -5.17
CA PRO A 142 0.64 -12.34 -6.22
C PRO A 142 -0.38 -13.43 -5.91
N PHE A 143 -1.66 -13.16 -6.14
CA PHE A 143 -2.63 -14.23 -6.18
C PHE A 143 -2.29 -15.09 -7.40
N GLN A 144 -2.06 -16.39 -7.20
CA GLN A 144 -1.89 -17.33 -8.30
C GLN A 144 -3.07 -17.21 -9.25
N THR A 145 -2.81 -16.78 -10.48
CA THR A 145 -3.79 -16.86 -11.56
C THR A 145 -4.11 -18.32 -11.81
N VAL A 146 -5.40 -18.63 -11.99
CA VAL A 146 -5.92 -19.95 -12.41
C VAL A 146 -5.32 -20.44 -13.75
N LEU A 147 -4.49 -19.62 -14.42
CA LEU A 147 -3.81 -19.94 -15.67
C LEU A 147 -2.67 -20.97 -15.56
N ASP A 148 -2.19 -21.29 -14.35
CA ASP A 148 -1.17 -22.33 -14.15
C ASP A 148 -1.73 -23.77 -14.13
N GLN A 149 -3.04 -23.97 -14.35
CA GLN A 149 -3.67 -25.31 -14.38
C GLN A 149 -4.12 -25.78 -15.78
N THR A 150 -3.75 -25.07 -16.85
CA THR A 150 -3.99 -25.51 -18.22
C THR A 150 -2.73 -25.38 -19.07
N SER A 151 -1.68 -26.15 -18.72
CA SER A 151 -0.54 -26.45 -19.58
C SER A 151 -0.34 -27.95 -19.65
#